data_AF-A0A1L9BAH0-F1
#
_entry.id   AF-A0A1L9BAH0-F1
#
_cell.length_a   1.000
_cell.length_b   1.000
_cell.length_c   1.000
_cell.angle_alpha   90.00
_cell.angle_beta   90.00
_cell.angle_gamma   90.00
#
_symmetry.space_group_name_H-M   'P 1'
#
loop_
_entity.id
_entity.type
_entity.pdbx_description
1 polymer ?
#
loop_
_entity_poly.entity_id
_entity_poly.type
_entity_poly.pdbx_seq_one_letter_code
_entity_poly.pdbx_strand_id
1 'polypeptide(L)'
;MKTVESAVWFCEKIEAIRAAAGHDAAKLEALSQDPALAREASERFPDDPILYPQLRLTLEMDVTLARHGVFLIDFPLMDDL
;
A
#
# COMPACT_ATOMS: atom_id res chain seq x y z
N MET A 1 4.74 -17.24 -5.38
CA MET A 1 5.02 -17.37 -3.93
C MET A 1 5.76 -16.12 -3.53
N LYS A 2 5.28 -15.36 -2.54
CA LYS A 2 5.97 -14.12 -2.14
C LYS A 2 7.40 -14.45 -1.71
N THR A 3 8.37 -13.75 -2.28
CA THR A 3 9.73 -13.76 -1.75
C THR A 3 9.76 -12.85 -0.52
N VAL A 4 10.80 -12.99 0.32
CA VAL A 4 10.99 -12.07 1.45
C VAL A 4 11.05 -10.62 0.95
N GLU A 5 11.70 -10.40 -0.19
CA GLU A 5 11.82 -9.09 -0.83
C GLU A 5 10.46 -8.52 -1.26
N SER A 6 9.59 -9.32 -1.91
CA SER A 6 8.27 -8.83 -2.34
C SER A 6 7.35 -8.55 -1.14
N ALA A 7 7.50 -9.30 -0.05
CA ALA A 7 6.79 -9.04 1.20
C ALA A 7 7.25 -7.73 1.88
N VAL A 8 8.56 -7.48 1.94
CA VAL A 8 9.12 -6.24 2.49
C VAL A 8 8.67 -5.03 1.66
N TRP A 9 8.84 -5.09 0.34
CA TRP A 9 8.42 -4.02 -0.55
C TRP A 9 6.92 -3.71 -0.41
N PHE A 10 6.08 -4.74 -0.26
CA PHE A 10 4.65 -4.57 -0.06
C PHE A 10 4.33 -3.77 1.21
N CYS A 11 4.94 -4.13 2.34
CA CYS A 11 4.74 -3.43 3.60
C CYS A 11 5.25 -1.98 3.53
N GLU A 12 6.48 -1.79 3.05
CA GLU A 12 7.09 -0.46 2.90
C GLU A 12 6.26 0.45 1.99
N LYS A 13 5.67 -0.09 0.92
CA LYS A 13 4.82 0.70 0.03
C LYS A 13 3.53 1.16 0.68
N ILE A 14 2.88 0.30 1.46
CA ILE A 14 1.68 0.68 2.20
C ILE A 14 2.01 1.80 3.20
N GLU A 15 3.09 1.64 3.97
CA GLU A 15 3.52 2.64 4.94
C GLU A 15 3.89 3.97 4.27
N ALA A 16 4.65 3.93 3.17
CA ALA A 16 5.01 5.13 2.42
C ALA A 16 3.79 5.86 1.86
N ILE A 17 2.80 5.14 1.33
CA ILE A 17 1.56 5.72 0.81
C ILE A 17 0.74 6.34 1.93
N ARG A 18 0.57 5.63 3.06
CA ARG A 18 -0.12 6.15 4.25
C ARG A 18 0.57 7.41 4.78
N ALA A 19 1.90 7.37 4.94
CA ALA A 19 2.69 8.51 5.41
C ALA A 19 2.59 9.72 4.47
N ALA A 20 2.66 9.48 3.16
CA ALA A 20 2.51 10.54 2.17
C ALA A 20 1.09 11.13 2.16
N ALA A 21 0.06 10.31 2.40
CA ALA A 21 -1.32 10.77 2.49
C ALA A 21 -1.61 11.55 3.78
N GLY A 22 -1.09 11.10 4.92
CA GLY A 22 -1.47 11.60 6.24
C GLY A 22 -2.95 11.35 6.54
N HIS A 23 -3.60 12.27 7.25
CA HIS A 23 -5.03 12.23 7.55
C HIS A 23 -5.91 12.79 6.41
N ASP A 24 -5.53 12.53 5.15
CA ASP A 24 -6.26 12.97 3.96
C ASP A 24 -6.72 11.77 3.11
N ALA A 25 -8.02 11.47 3.18
CA ALA A 25 -8.63 10.36 2.46
C ALA A 25 -8.62 10.55 0.93
N ALA A 26 -8.74 11.78 0.43
CA ALA A 26 -8.72 12.06 -1.01
C ALA A 26 -7.31 11.91 -1.57
N LYS A 27 -6.31 12.36 -0.81
CA LYS A 27 -4.89 12.15 -1.16
C LYS A 27 -4.51 10.67 -1.12
N LEU A 28 -4.99 9.92 -0.13
CA LEU A 28 -4.80 8.47 -0.05
C LEU A 28 -5.38 7.76 -1.28
N GLU A 29 -6.61 8.11 -1.67
CA GLU A 29 -7.25 7.55 -2.87
C GLU A 29 -6.44 7.84 -4.13
N ALA A 30 -6.00 9.08 -4.32
CA ALA A 30 -5.19 9.47 -5.48
C ALA A 30 -3.86 8.69 -5.55
N LEU A 31 -3.16 8.56 -4.41
CA LEU A 31 -1.91 7.79 -4.34
C LEU A 31 -2.13 6.29 -4.58
N SER A 32 -3.25 5.73 -4.10
CA SER A 32 -3.57 4.31 -4.29
C SER A 32 -3.84 3.92 -5.74
N GLN A 33 -4.21 4.89 -6.57
CA GLN A 33 -4.55 4.70 -7.99
C GLN A 33 -3.38 5.07 -8.92
N ASP A 34 -2.21 5.40 -8.38
CA ASP A 34 -1.06 5.79 -9.21
C ASP A 34 -0.62 4.61 -10.11
N PRO A 35 -0.66 4.76 -11.45
CA PRO A 35 -0.24 3.72 -12.38
C PRO A 35 1.24 3.33 -12.22
N ALA A 36 2.07 4.18 -11.59
CA ALA A 36 3.45 3.85 -11.28
C ALA A 36 3.58 2.63 -10.35
N LEU A 37 2.60 2.39 -9.47
CA LEU A 37 2.60 1.24 -8.55
C LEU A 37 2.51 -0.09 -9.30
N ALA A 38 1.62 -0.16 -10.31
CA ALA A 38 1.47 -1.34 -11.15
C ALA A 38 2.75 -1.62 -11.94
N ARG A 39 3.32 -0.57 -12.53
CA ARG A 39 4.57 -0.66 -13.30
C ARG A 39 5.72 -1.15 -12.42
N GLU A 40 5.95 -0.50 -11.28
CA GLU A 40 7.04 -0.87 -10.36
C GLU A 40 6.93 -2.32 -9.88
N ALA A 41 5.73 -2.77 -9.51
CA ALA A 41 5.50 -4.15 -9.09
C ALA A 41 5.82 -5.15 -10.22
N SER A 42 5.37 -4.87 -11.44
CA SER A 42 5.62 -5.75 -12.59
C SER A 42 7.09 -5.80 -13.02
N GLU A 43 7.81 -4.68 -12.90
CA GLU A 43 9.22 -4.58 -13.29
C GLU A 43 10.15 -5.22 -12.24
N ARG A 44 9.85 -5.01 -10.94
CA ARG A 44 10.68 -5.55 -9.85
C ARG A 44 10.36 -6.99 -9.50
N PHE A 45 9.09 -7.39 -9.60
CA PHE A 45 8.62 -8.71 -9.17
C PHE A 45 7.82 -9.41 -10.27
N PRO A 46 8.43 -9.67 -11.44
CA PRO A 46 7.74 -10.33 -12.55
C PRO A 46 7.22 -11.74 -12.20
N ASP A 47 7.87 -12.41 -11.25
CA ASP A 47 7.48 -13.74 -10.76
C ASP A 47 6.37 -13.72 -9.69
N ASP A 48 5.91 -12.53 -9.28
CA ASP A 48 4.85 -12.34 -8.29
C ASP A 48 3.68 -11.52 -8.85
N PRO A 49 2.93 -12.05 -9.83
CA PRO A 49 1.89 -11.30 -10.55
C PRO A 49 0.70 -10.90 -9.66
N ILE A 50 0.59 -11.45 -8.45
CA ILE A 50 -0.48 -11.13 -7.50
C ILE A 50 -0.10 -9.98 -6.56
N LEU A 51 1.14 -9.52 -6.57
CA LEU A 51 1.65 -8.50 -5.64
C LEU A 51 0.90 -7.17 -5.78
N TYR A 52 0.76 -6.67 -7.00
CA TYR A 52 0.00 -5.43 -7.25
C TYR A 52 -1.50 -5.58 -6.96
N PRO A 53 -2.20 -6.64 -7.42
CA PRO A 53 -3.58 -6.88 -7.02
C PRO A 53 -3.81 -6.87 -5.50
N GLN A 54 -2.89 -7.45 -4.72
CA GLN A 54 -2.95 -7.43 -3.25
C GLN A 54 -2.70 -6.05 -2.67
N LEU A 55 -1.72 -5.31 -3.21
CA LEU A 55 -1.43 -3.94 -2.79
C LEU A 55 -2.67 -3.06 -3.00
N ARG A 56 -3.27 -3.14 -4.19
CA ARG A 56 -4.48 -2.39 -4.53
C ARG A 56 -5.64 -2.71 -3.60
N LEU A 57 -5.91 -4.01 -3.34
CA LEU A 57 -6.98 -4.42 -2.43
C LEU A 57 -6.76 -3.86 -1.01
N THR A 58 -5.52 -3.87 -0.53
CA THR A 58 -5.18 -3.35 0.80
C THR A 58 -5.43 -1.84 0.86
N LEU A 59 -4.98 -1.10 -0.16
CA LEU A 59 -5.19 0.35 -0.22
C LEU A 59 -6.66 0.74 -0.41
N GLU A 60 -7.47 -0.06 -1.12
CA GLU A 60 -8.92 0.15 -1.23
C GLU A 60 -9.63 0.03 0.14
N MET A 61 -9.17 -0.89 0.99
CA MET A 61 -9.64 -1.00 2.37
C MET A 61 -9.23 0.22 3.19
N ASP A 62 -7.98 0.66 3.07
CA ASP A 62 -7.47 1.87 3.75
C ASP A 62 -8.27 3.11 3.35
N VAL A 63 -8.56 3.29 2.06
CA VAL A 63 -9.40 4.40 1.55
C VAL A 63 -10.81 4.34 2.13
N THR A 64 -11.40 3.14 2.19
CA THR A 64 -12.72 2.95 2.79
C THR A 64 -12.73 3.38 4.26
N LEU A 65 -11.71 3.00 5.03
CA LEU A 65 -11.56 3.40 6.42
C LEU A 65 -11.32 4.91 6.57
N ALA A 66 -10.43 5.48 5.77
CA ALA A 66 -10.09 6.90 5.80
C ALA A 66 -11.30 7.80 5.50
N ARG A 67 -12.19 7.37 4.58
CA ARG A 67 -13.47 8.05 4.31
C ARG A 67 -14.41 8.09 5.52
N HIS A 68 -14.23 7.19 6.49
CA HIS A 68 -14.96 7.17 7.76
C HIS A 68 -14.15 7.79 8.91
N GLY A 69 -13.03 8.48 8.61
CA GLY A 69 -12.18 9.12 9.62
C GLY A 69 -11.23 8.17 10.36
N VAL A 70 -11.06 6.94 9.88
CA VAL A 70 -10.15 5.95 10.46
C VAL A 70 -8.88 5.90 9.63
N PHE A 71 -7.75 6.30 10.21
CA PHE A 71 -6.47 6.40 9.50
C PHE A 71 -5.46 5.38 10.04
N LEU A 72 -5.05 4.46 9.20
CA LEU A 72 -4.12 3.39 9.59
C LEU A 72 -2.66 3.84 9.71
N ILE A 73 -2.36 5.11 9.39
CA ILE A 73 -1.06 5.72 9.72
C ILE A 73 -0.85 5.80 11.24
N ASP A 74 -1.93 5.87 12.02
CA ASP A 74 -1.88 5.90 13.49
C ASP A 74 -1.56 4.51 14.09
N PHE A 75 -1.54 3.46 13.25
CA PHE A 75 -1.27 2.08 13.61
C PHE A 75 -0.16 1.53 12.71
N PRO A 76 1.11 1.92 12.93
CA PRO A 76 2.23 1.43 12.13
C PRO A 76 2.23 -0.10 12.11
N LEU A 77 2.52 -0.67 10.94
CA LEU A 77 2.40 -2.11 10.72
C LEU A 77 3.44 -2.90 11.51
N MET A 78 4.57 -2.30 11.90
CA MET A 78 5.57 -2.87 12.81
C MET A 78 6.37 -1.79 13.54
N ASP A 79 6.09 -1.56 14.82
CA ASP A 79 7.07 -0.93 15.75
C ASP A 79 7.73 -1.96 16.68
N ASP A 80 7.25 -3.21 16.77
CA ASP A 80 7.79 -4.21 17.70
C ASP A 80 7.72 -5.67 17.16
N LEU A 81 8.50 -6.01 16.13
CA LEU A 81 8.80 -7.41 15.77
C LEU A 81 10.28 -7.64 15.46
#